data_AF-H8GSK8-F1
#
_entry.id   AF-H8GSK8-F1
#
_cell.length_a   1.000
_cell.length_b   1.000
_cell.length_c   1.000
_cell.angle_alpha   90.00
_cell.angle_beta   90.00
_cell.angle_gamma   90.00
#
_symmetry.space_group_name_H-M   'P 1'
#
loop_
_entity.id
_entity.type
_entity.pdbx_description
1 polymer ?
#
loop_
_entity_poly.entity_id
_entity_poly.type
_entity_poly.pdbx_seq_one_letter_code
_entity_poly.pdbx_strand_id
1 'polypeptide(L)'
;MFAASDGLWAMMSALRDRSRVARMLNMALQVRGVDGWSSMRYFLSLAPRERTVTDGAALLTPGTVDVLPPEGFRQMPPYDWPGLGTVREPQWLHAGPVRPLLRVPVIPADFPLPVGTHDAARTDALAAADPWGFPWPGARE
;
A
#
# COMPACT_ATOMS: atom_id res chain seq x y z
N MET A 1 -13.96 4.33 -7.00
CA MET A 1 -13.65 3.91 -5.62
C MET A 1 -12.68 2.74 -5.68
N PHE A 2 -11.67 2.75 -4.81
CA PHE A 2 -10.72 1.64 -4.63
C PHE A 2 -11.09 0.88 -3.37
N ALA A 3 -10.99 -0.44 -3.41
CA ALA A 3 -11.17 -1.33 -2.26
C ALA A 3 -10.10 -2.42 -2.25
N ALA A 4 -9.93 -3.08 -1.12
CA ALA A 4 -9.01 -4.21 -0.96
C ALA A 4 -9.79 -5.45 -0.48
N SER A 5 -9.40 -6.64 -0.93
CA SER A 5 -9.91 -7.92 -0.40
C SER A 5 -9.50 -8.19 1.05
N ASP A 6 -8.52 -7.46 1.58
CA ASP A 6 -8.01 -7.63 2.94
C ASP A 6 -8.08 -6.33 3.75
N GLY A 7 -8.19 -6.49 5.07
CA GLY A 7 -8.26 -5.37 5.99
C GLY A 7 -6.92 -4.67 6.22
N LEU A 8 -5.79 -5.35 6.02
CA LEU A 8 -4.47 -4.79 6.33
C LEU A 8 -4.10 -3.67 5.35
N TRP A 9 -4.28 -3.88 4.06
CA TRP A 9 -3.98 -2.85 3.06
C TRP A 9 -4.93 -1.66 3.16
N ALA A 10 -6.21 -1.91 3.51
CA ALA A 10 -7.16 -0.85 3.83
C ALA A 10 -6.73 -0.03 5.07
N MET A 11 -6.26 -0.69 6.14
CA MET A 11 -5.73 -0.04 7.34
C MET A 11 -4.53 0.86 7.04
N MET A 12 -3.64 0.48 6.11
CA MET A 12 -2.50 1.33 5.73
C MET A 12 -2.92 2.74 5.28
N SER A 13 -4.05 2.84 4.56
CA SER A 13 -4.59 4.13 4.13
C SER A 13 -5.41 4.81 5.23
N ALA A 14 -6.15 4.04 6.04
CA ALA A 14 -7.03 4.54 7.08
C ALA A 14 -6.26 5.14 8.27
N LEU A 15 -5.15 4.52 8.65
CA LEU A 15 -4.34 4.90 9.82
C LEU A 15 -3.32 6.00 9.52
N ARG A 16 -3.11 6.39 8.26
CA ARG A 16 -2.12 7.41 7.89
C ARG A 16 -2.50 8.79 8.45
N ASP A 17 -1.65 9.37 9.30
CA ASP A 17 -1.80 10.77 9.72
C ASP A 17 -1.47 11.73 8.57
N ARG A 18 -2.50 12.20 7.87
CA ARG A 18 -2.35 13.10 6.70
C ARG A 18 -1.77 14.46 7.07
N SER A 19 -1.84 14.88 8.33
CA SER A 19 -1.27 16.13 8.79
C SER A 19 0.24 16.04 8.99
N ARG A 20 0.76 14.85 9.30
CA ARG A 20 2.19 14.60 9.58
C ARG A 20 2.92 13.84 8.48
N VAL A 21 2.20 13.11 7.62
CA VAL A 21 2.77 12.33 6.51
C VAL A 21 2.74 13.13 5.22
N ALA A 22 3.90 13.29 4.59
CA ALA A 22 4.07 13.93 3.29
C ALA A 22 3.74 12.97 2.14
N ARG A 23 4.16 11.71 2.25
CA ARG A 23 3.96 10.67 1.22
C ARG A 23 3.83 9.29 1.87
N MET A 24 3.04 8.43 1.25
CA MET A 24 2.94 7.02 1.60
C MET A 24 3.38 6.18 0.41
N LEU A 25 4.21 5.19 0.66
CA LEU A 25 4.49 4.08 -0.24
C LEU A 25 3.94 2.83 0.43
N ASN A 26 3.03 2.14 -0.25
CA ASN A 26 2.46 0.90 0.26
C ASN A 26 2.34 -0.14 -0.85
N MET A 27 2.19 -1.39 -0.46
CA MET A 27 2.03 -2.51 -1.38
C MET A 27 1.34 -3.65 -0.66
N ALA A 28 0.44 -4.33 -1.35
CA ALA A 28 -0.05 -5.65 -1.00
C ALA A 28 -0.09 -6.50 -2.28
N LEU A 29 0.73 -7.55 -2.38
CA LEU A 29 0.73 -8.40 -3.57
C LEU A 29 1.07 -9.86 -3.27
N GLN A 30 0.62 -10.75 -4.16
CA GLN A 30 1.10 -12.12 -4.28
C GLN A 30 1.90 -12.23 -5.56
N VAL A 31 2.95 -13.05 -5.54
CA VAL A 31 3.79 -13.36 -6.70
C VAL A 31 3.44 -14.75 -7.22
N ARG A 32 3.36 -14.92 -8.53
CA ARG A 32 3.14 -16.22 -9.16
C ARG A 32 4.43 -17.02 -9.17
N GLY A 33 4.45 -18.13 -8.43
CA GLY A 33 5.48 -19.16 -8.49
C GLY A 33 5.01 -20.40 -9.26
N VAL A 34 5.84 -21.45 -9.23
CA VAL A 34 5.57 -22.75 -9.88
C VAL A 34 4.33 -23.42 -9.29
N ASP A 35 4.18 -23.37 -7.96
CA ASP A 35 3.09 -24.02 -7.22
C ASP A 35 1.84 -23.13 -7.06
N GLY A 36 1.75 -22.03 -7.84
CA GLY A 36 0.67 -21.07 -7.76
C GLY A 36 1.09 -19.75 -7.10
N TRP A 37 0.18 -19.12 -6.37
CA TRP A 37 0.41 -17.78 -5.81
C TRP A 37 1.04 -17.85 -4.43
N SER A 38 2.01 -16.98 -4.15
CA SER A 38 2.60 -16.84 -2.83
C SER A 38 1.59 -16.41 -1.76
N SER A 39 1.98 -16.45 -0.49
CA SER A 39 1.29 -15.65 0.54
C SER A 39 1.27 -14.16 0.16
N MET A 40 0.30 -13.43 0.70
CA MET A 40 0.24 -11.97 0.53
C MET A 40 1.45 -11.33 1.20
N ARG A 41 2.16 -10.49 0.45
CA ARG A 41 3.30 -9.71 0.93
C ARG A 41 2.86 -8.27 1.10
N TYR A 42 3.29 -7.66 2.18
CA TYR A 42 2.91 -6.30 2.55
C TYR A 42 4.14 -5.43 2.72
N PHE A 43 4.00 -4.17 2.35
CA PHE A 43 4.98 -3.13 2.64
C PHE A 43 4.26 -1.84 2.96
N LEU A 44 4.73 -1.13 3.99
CA LEU A 44 4.29 0.22 4.32
C LEU A 44 5.50 1.06 4.71
N SER A 45 5.66 2.20 4.03
CA SER A 45 6.62 3.22 4.40
C SER A 45 6.02 4.61 4.28
N LEU A 46 6.27 5.45 5.28
CA LEU A 46 5.71 6.80 5.40
C LEU A 46 6.84 7.83 5.38
N ALA A 47 6.75 8.82 4.51
CA ALA A 47 7.62 9.98 4.58
C ALA A 47 7.03 11.00 5.55
N PRO A 48 7.68 11.30 6.68
CA PRO A 48 7.21 12.35 7.57
C PRO A 48 7.43 13.72 6.94
N ARG A 49 6.58 14.70 7.31
CA ARG A 49 6.81 16.11 7.02
C ARG A 49 7.94 16.67 7.88
N GLU A 50 8.08 16.17 9.10
CA GLU A 50 9.16 16.50 10.02
C GLU A 50 10.25 15.43 9.96
N ARG A 51 11.43 15.78 9.43
CA ARG A 51 12.51 14.81 9.14
C ARG A 51 13.11 14.12 10.37
N THR A 52 12.87 14.65 11.57
CA THR A 52 13.32 14.09 12.84
C THR A 52 12.56 12.83 13.24
N VAL A 53 11.39 12.59 12.66
CA VAL A 53 10.56 11.41 12.95
C VAL A 53 11.12 10.18 12.23
N THR A 54 11.66 9.24 12.97
CA THR A 54 12.24 7.99 12.45
C THR A 54 11.41 6.75 12.76
N ASP A 55 10.48 6.85 13.71
CA ASP A 55 9.52 5.78 14.00
C ASP A 55 8.27 5.95 13.13
N GLY A 56 8.05 5.02 12.19
CA GLY A 56 6.89 5.04 11.31
C GLY A 56 5.57 4.78 12.04
N ALA A 57 5.58 4.04 13.15
CA ALA A 57 4.37 3.79 13.93
C ALA A 57 3.84 5.08 14.56
N ALA A 58 4.73 6.00 14.93
CA ALA A 58 4.39 7.32 15.44
C ALA A 58 3.69 8.23 14.41
N LEU A 59 3.64 7.83 13.13
CA LEU A 59 2.93 8.52 12.05
C LEU A 59 1.54 7.93 11.77
N LEU A 60 1.11 6.96 12.56
CA LEU A 60 -0.23 6.42 12.52
C LEU A 60 -1.15 7.19 13.47
N THR A 61 -2.41 7.37 13.06
CA THR A 61 -3.50 7.97 13.84
C THR A 61 -4.74 7.08 13.74
N PRO A 62 -5.66 7.09 14.72
CA PRO A 62 -6.94 6.42 14.58
C PRO A 62 -7.68 6.81 13.30
N GLY A 63 -8.41 5.84 12.73
CA GLY A 63 -9.13 6.00 11.48
C GLY A 63 -10.30 5.03 11.37
N THR A 64 -10.80 4.84 10.14
CA THR A 64 -11.95 4.00 9.85
C THR A 64 -11.72 3.19 8.59
N VAL A 65 -12.03 1.90 8.65
CA VAL A 65 -12.12 1.02 7.47
C VAL A 65 -13.59 0.81 7.14
N ASP A 66 -13.98 1.18 5.93
CA ASP A 66 -15.33 0.96 5.41
C ASP A 66 -15.42 -0.45 4.79
N VAL A 67 -16.39 -1.25 5.24
CA VAL A 67 -16.75 -2.53 4.61
C VAL A 67 -17.79 -2.24 3.53
N LEU A 68 -17.51 -2.65 2.31
CA LEU A 68 -18.30 -2.31 1.13
C LEU A 68 -19.07 -3.53 0.61
N PRO A 69 -20.24 -3.30 -0.02
CA PRO A 69 -20.92 -4.35 -0.77
C PRO A 69 -20.06 -4.80 -1.96
N PRO A 70 -20.02 -6.10 -2.32
CA PRO A 70 -19.22 -6.60 -3.43
C PRO A 70 -19.77 -6.20 -4.81
N GLU A 71 -21.06 -5.82 -4.90
CA GLU A 71 -21.73 -5.55 -6.16
C GLU A 71 -21.05 -4.44 -6.96
N GLY A 72 -20.82 -4.70 -8.25
CA GLY A 72 -20.23 -3.75 -9.18
C GLY A 72 -18.72 -3.59 -9.09
N PHE A 73 -18.07 -4.15 -8.05
CA PHE A 73 -16.61 -4.15 -7.97
C PHE A 73 -16.01 -5.17 -8.96
N ARG A 74 -14.88 -4.79 -9.56
CA ARG A 74 -14.05 -5.68 -10.38
C ARG A 74 -12.66 -5.75 -9.81
N GLN A 75 -12.16 -6.96 -9.60
CA GLN A 75 -10.79 -7.15 -9.15
C GLN A 75 -9.82 -6.72 -10.26
N MET A 76 -8.74 -6.05 -9.88
CA MET A 76 -7.65 -5.79 -10.79
C MET A 76 -7.06 -7.13 -11.25
N PRO A 77 -6.94 -7.38 -12.57
CA PRO A 77 -6.37 -8.63 -13.05
C PRO A 77 -4.88 -8.71 -12.66
N PRO A 78 -4.32 -9.93 -12.56
CA PRO A 78 -2.88 -10.09 -12.45
C PRO A 78 -2.14 -9.47 -13.63
N TYR A 79 -0.91 -9.03 -13.41
CA TYR A 79 -0.08 -8.37 -14.40
C TYR A 79 1.40 -8.67 -14.17
N ASP A 80 2.23 -8.50 -15.19
CA ASP A 80 3.66 -8.74 -15.09
C ASP A 80 4.38 -7.54 -14.48
N TRP A 81 5.21 -7.81 -13.47
CA TRP A 81 6.05 -6.83 -12.80
C TRP A 81 7.52 -7.07 -13.15
N PRO A 82 8.24 -6.07 -13.68
CA PRO A 82 9.66 -6.20 -14.02
C PRO A 82 10.51 -6.73 -12.87
N GLY A 83 11.27 -7.80 -13.11
CA GLY A 83 12.15 -8.42 -12.11
C GLY A 83 11.45 -9.29 -11.05
N LEU A 84 10.11 -9.32 -11.00
CA LEU A 84 9.35 -10.11 -10.02
C LEU A 84 8.43 -11.16 -10.67
N GLY A 85 8.12 -11.03 -11.95
CA GLY A 85 7.21 -11.93 -12.68
C GLY A 85 5.75 -11.50 -12.54
N THR A 86 4.81 -12.43 -12.77
CA THR A 86 3.38 -12.11 -12.65
C THR A 86 2.99 -11.90 -11.19
N VAL A 87 2.39 -10.75 -10.90
CA VAL A 87 1.87 -10.41 -9.58
C VAL A 87 0.35 -10.24 -9.62
N ARG A 88 -0.29 -10.34 -8.46
CA ARG A 88 -1.67 -9.89 -8.25
C ARG A 88 -1.80 -9.12 -6.96
N GLU A 89 -2.50 -8.02 -7.02
CA GLU A 89 -2.85 -7.22 -5.85
C GLU A 89 -4.29 -7.54 -5.41
N PRO A 90 -4.63 -7.41 -4.13
CA PRO A 90 -6.00 -7.57 -3.65
C PRO A 90 -6.89 -6.37 -4.01
N GLN A 91 -6.56 -5.59 -5.05
CA GLN A 91 -7.23 -4.35 -5.41
C GLN A 91 -8.54 -4.61 -6.16
N TRP A 92 -9.58 -3.87 -5.80
CA TRP A 92 -10.87 -3.83 -6.48
C TRP A 92 -11.25 -2.41 -6.87
N LEU A 93 -11.97 -2.31 -7.98
CA LEU A 93 -12.35 -1.06 -8.62
C LEU A 93 -13.86 -1.01 -8.81
N HIS A 94 -14.47 0.09 -8.40
CA HIS A 94 -15.86 0.43 -8.73
C HIS A 94 -15.91 1.84 -9.32
N ALA A 95 -16.60 2.02 -10.45
CA ALA A 95 -16.60 3.30 -11.19
C ALA A 95 -17.49 4.39 -10.55
N GLY A 96 -18.56 3.99 -9.85
CA GLY A 96 -19.50 4.90 -9.18
C GLY A 96 -19.27 5.05 -7.67
N PRO A 97 -20.08 5.91 -7.01
CA PRO A 97 -20.15 5.97 -5.55
C PRO A 97 -20.71 4.65 -4.98
N VAL A 98 -20.27 4.30 -3.78
CA VAL A 98 -20.72 3.10 -3.06
C VAL A 98 -21.04 3.47 -1.62
N ARG A 99 -22.16 2.98 -1.10
CA ARG A 99 -22.54 3.16 0.31
C ARG A 99 -21.90 2.05 1.15
N PRO A 100 -21.11 2.36 2.19
CA PRO A 100 -20.59 1.34 3.10
C PRO A 100 -21.72 0.56 3.80
N LEU A 101 -21.50 -0.74 3.98
CA LEU A 101 -22.34 -1.61 4.81
C LEU A 101 -22.04 -1.41 6.30
N LEU A 102 -20.76 -1.27 6.62
CA LEU A 102 -20.25 -1.10 7.98
C LEU A 102 -19.04 -0.16 7.96
N ARG A 103 -18.86 0.56 9.06
CA ARG A 103 -17.64 1.33 9.35
C ARG A 103 -16.98 0.75 10.57
N VAL A 104 -15.75 0.29 10.43
CA VAL A 104 -14.97 -0.31 11.51
C VAL A 104 -13.95 0.72 11.99
N PRO A 105 -14.05 1.24 13.22
CA PRO A 105 -12.99 2.07 13.78
C PRO A 105 -11.72 1.24 13.96
N VAL A 106 -10.58 1.82 13.62
CA VAL A 106 -9.26 1.19 13.77
C VAL A 106 -8.31 2.16 14.46
N ILE A 107 -7.44 1.62 15.30
CA ILE A 107 -6.38 2.37 15.99
C ILE A 107 -5.00 1.84 15.58
N PRO A 108 -3.92 2.61 15.78
CA PRO A 108 -2.56 2.16 15.43
C PRO A 108 -2.18 0.78 16.00
N ALA A 109 -2.67 0.44 17.20
CA ALA A 109 -2.41 -0.85 17.85
C ALA A 109 -3.04 -2.05 17.12
N ASP A 110 -4.03 -1.83 16.26
CA ASP A 110 -4.65 -2.90 15.46
C ASP A 110 -3.79 -3.29 14.25
N PHE A 111 -2.78 -2.49 13.88
CA PHE A 111 -1.94 -2.74 12.72
C PHE A 111 -0.71 -3.58 13.08
N PRO A 112 -0.61 -4.84 12.64
CA PRO A 112 0.38 -5.79 13.14
C PRO A 112 1.72 -5.76 12.39
N LEU A 113 1.85 -4.92 11.35
CA LEU A 113 3.01 -4.93 10.46
C LEU A 113 3.97 -3.78 10.75
N PRO A 114 5.28 -3.97 10.51
CA PRO A 114 6.25 -2.88 10.61
C PRO A 114 5.90 -1.70 9.69
N VAL A 115 6.13 -0.48 10.17
CA VAL A 115 5.96 0.76 9.40
C VAL A 115 7.33 1.41 9.22
N GLY A 116 7.83 1.42 7.99
CA GLY A 116 9.08 2.09 7.67
C GLY A 116 8.91 3.60 7.54
N THR A 117 10.03 4.33 7.55
CA THR A 117 10.09 5.74 7.14
C THR A 117 10.99 5.91 5.91
N HIS A 118 10.73 6.93 5.09
CA HIS A 118 11.61 7.30 3.97
C HIS A 118 11.69 8.82 3.78
N ASP A 119 12.73 9.29 3.10
CA ASP A 119 12.83 10.69 2.65
C ASP A 119 12.21 10.80 1.25
N ALA A 120 11.04 11.44 1.16
CA ALA A 120 10.32 11.60 -0.11
C ALA A 120 11.13 12.35 -1.18
N ALA A 121 11.89 13.39 -0.78
CA ALA A 121 12.69 14.17 -1.72
C ALA A 121 13.88 13.35 -2.24
N ARG A 122 14.48 12.52 -1.38
CA ARG A 122 15.50 11.57 -1.81
C ARG A 122 14.93 10.53 -2.76
N THR A 123 13.75 9.99 -2.47
CA THR A 123 13.06 9.04 -3.37
C THR A 123 12.77 9.67 -4.73
N ASP A 124 12.30 10.92 -4.78
CA ASP A 124 12.08 11.65 -6.04
C ASP A 124 13.38 11.85 -6.82
N ALA A 125 14.45 12.26 -6.14
CA ALA A 125 15.75 12.48 -6.78
C ALA A 125 16.31 11.18 -7.39
N LEU A 126 16.17 10.05 -6.69
CA LEU A 126 16.61 8.74 -7.19
C LEU A 126 15.76 8.28 -8.37
N ALA A 127 14.43 8.43 -8.30
CA ALA A 127 13.53 8.09 -9.39
C ALA A 127 13.75 8.97 -10.63
N ALA A 128 14.11 10.24 -10.46
CA ALA A 128 14.42 11.15 -11.57
C ALA A 128 15.79 10.86 -12.20
N ALA A 129 16.78 10.47 -11.40
CA ALA A 129 18.13 10.17 -11.86
C ALA A 129 18.21 8.84 -12.64
N ASP A 130 17.37 7.87 -12.29
CA ASP A 130 17.29 6.58 -12.96
C ASP A 130 15.83 6.12 -13.08
N PRO A 131 15.05 6.70 -14.01
CA PRO A 131 13.63 6.42 -14.14
C PRO A 131 13.32 4.98 -14.57
N TRP A 132 14.33 4.26 -15.07
CA TRP A 132 14.20 2.89 -15.55
C TRP A 132 14.87 1.85 -14.64
N GLY A 133 15.70 2.26 -13.68
CA GLY A 133 16.44 1.38 -12.76
C GLY A 133 16.26 1.65 -11.27
N PHE A 134 15.61 2.74 -10.84
CA PHE A 134 15.22 2.95 -9.44
C PHE A 134 13.72 2.77 -9.20
N PRO A 135 13.28 2.08 -8.13
CA PRO A 135 14.02 1.22 -7.19
C PRO A 135 14.14 -0.25 -7.66
N TRP A 136 13.94 -0.50 -8.95
CA TRP A 136 13.66 -1.83 -9.50
C TRP A 136 14.96 -2.64 -9.69
N PRO A 137 15.08 -3.86 -9.14
CA PRO A 137 16.17 -4.75 -9.52
C PRO A 137 16.01 -5.12 -11.01
N GLY A 138 16.73 -4.40 -11.87
CA GLY A 138 16.68 -4.58 -13.32
C GLY A 138 17.77 -3.84 -14.12
N ALA A 139 18.73 -3.17 -13.47
CA ALA A 139 19.89 -2.63 -14.16
C ALA A 139 21.11 -3.55 -13.90
N ARG A 140 21.40 -4.41 -14.89
CA ARG A 140 22.41 -5.51 -14.93
C ARG A 140 21.82 -6.82 -14.41
N GLU A 141 21.75 -7.91 -15.17
CA GLU A 141 22.67 -8.45 -16.20
C GLU A 141 22.02 -8.72 -17.57
#